data_AF-A0A1G6WMZ9-F1
#
_entry.id   AF-A0A1G6WMZ9-F1
#
_cell.length_a   1.000
_cell.length_b   1.000
_cell.length_c   1.000
_cell.angle_alpha   90.00
_cell.angle_beta   90.00
_cell.angle_gamma   90.00
#
_symmetry.space_group_name_H-M   'P 1'
#
loop_
_entity.id
_entity.type
_entity.pdbx_description
1 polymer ?
#
loop_
_entity_poly.entity_id
_entity_poly.type
_entity_poly.pdbx_seq_one_letter_code
_entity_poly.pdbx_strand_id
1 'polypeptide(L)' 'MKLFRKYSRPLSDGQERFAFRIAGRILAGQRQLSDWLNAKTANLHPKTWLFLLVCFCAGSSAYLIRLLVQAFN' A
#
# COMPACT_ATOMS: atom_id res chain seq x y z
N MET A 1 6.37 3.42 29.17
CA MET A 1 6.63 2.96 27.78
C MET A 1 7.10 1.50 27.78
N LYS A 2 6.20 0.55 27.49
CA LYS A 2 6.47 -0.90 27.34
C LYS A 2 5.64 -1.55 26.22
N LEU A 3 5.08 -0.73 25.31
CA LEU A 3 4.11 -1.18 24.28
C LEU A 3 4.76 -1.81 23.04
N PHE A 4 6.08 -1.77 22.88
CA PHE A 4 6.80 -2.32 21.71
C PHE A 4 7.84 -3.37 22.10
N ARG A 5 7.53 -4.26 23.06
CA ARG A 5 8.40 -5.40 23.35
C ARG A 5 8.24 -6.42 22.21
N LYS A 6 9.11 -6.32 21.19
CA LYS A 6 9.16 -7.24 20.05
C LYS A 6 9.61 -8.62 20.54
N TYR A 7 8.65 -9.53 20.74
CA TYR A 7 8.96 -10.94 20.95
C TYR A 7 9.34 -11.56 19.61
N SER A 8 10.63 -11.55 19.30
CA SER A 8 11.19 -12.31 18.18
C SER A 8 11.19 -13.79 18.55
N ARG A 9 10.04 -14.46 18.38
CA ARG A 9 10.04 -15.93 18.38
C ARG A 9 10.82 -16.35 17.12
N PRO A 10 11.87 -17.18 17.23
CA PRO A 10 12.55 -17.70 16.06
C PRO A 10 11.53 -18.47 15.24
N LEU A 11 11.28 -17.99 14.01
CA LEU A 11 10.42 -18.67 13.04
C LEU A 11 11.14 -19.96 12.64
N SER A 12 10.41 -21.06 12.49
CA SER A 12 11.02 -22.26 11.92
C SER A 12 11.37 -22.02 10.45
N ASP A 13 12.38 -22.70 9.92
CA ASP A 13 12.79 -22.60 8.51
C ASP A 13 11.61 -22.77 7.52
N GLY A 14 10.60 -23.56 7.91
CA GLY A 14 9.37 -23.73 7.13
C GLY A 14 8.48 -22.48 7.11
N GLN A 15 8.36 -21.76 8.24
CA GLN A 15 7.59 -20.53 8.34
C GLN A 15 8.25 -19.38 7.58
N GLU A 16 9.59 -19.29 7.62
CA GLU A 16 10.34 -18.29 6.88
C GLU A 16 10.23 -18.49 5.36
N ARG A 17 10.37 -19.73 4.88
CA ARG A 17 10.16 -20.06 3.45
C ARG A 17 8.74 -19.75 2.98
N PHE A 18 7.74 -20.00 3.82
CA PHE A 18 6.36 -19.69 3.49
C PHE A 18 6.11 -18.17 3.44
N ALA A 19 6.64 -17.42 4.41
CA ALA A 19 6.57 -15.96 4.43
C ALA A 19 7.28 -15.35 3.21
N PHE A 20 8.46 -15.86 2.85
CA PHE A 20 9.18 -15.44 1.65
C PHE A 20 8.39 -15.71 0.37
N ARG A 21 7.72 -16.86 0.27
CA ARG A 21 6.87 -17.19 -0.88
C ARG A 21 5.65 -16.27 -0.99
N ILE A 22 5.04 -15.91 0.14
CA ILE A 22 3.95 -14.92 0.18
C ILE A 22 4.46 -13.55 -0.24
N ALA A 23 5.56 -13.08 0.35
CA ALA A 23 6.17 -11.81 0.01
C ALA A 23 6.54 -11.75 -1.48
N GLY A 24 7.11 -12.82 -2.03
CA GLY A 24 7.41 -12.94 -3.45
C GLY A 24 6.17 -12.86 -4.35
N ARG A 25 5.06 -13.48 -3.95
CA ARG A 25 3.78 -13.39 -4.69
C ARG A 25 3.18 -11.99 -4.63
N ILE A 26 3.22 -11.35 -3.46
CA ILE A 26 2.75 -9.96 -3.29
C ILE A 26 3.58 -9.04 -4.18
N LEU A 27 4.91 -9.17 -4.13
CA LEU A 27 5.83 -8.35 -4.90
C LEU A 27 5.64 -8.55 -6.41
N ALA A 28 5.46 -9.81 -6.86
CA ALA A 28 5.18 -10.11 -8.25
C ALA A 28 3.86 -9.48 -8.72
N GLY A 29 2.80 -9.57 -7.91
CA GLY A 29 1.52 -8.93 -8.20
C GLY A 29 1.62 -7.40 -8.24
N GLN A 30 2.31 -6.80 -7.27
CA GLN A 30 2.57 -5.36 -7.24
C GLN A 30 3.35 -4.88 -8.47
N ARG A 31 4.36 -5.65 -8.89
CA ARG A 31 5.15 -5.35 -10.07
C ARG A 31 4.32 -5.42 -11.35
N GLN A 32 3.55 -6.50 -11.54
CA GLN A 32 2.66 -6.63 -12.70
C GLN A 32 1.62 -5.52 -12.75
N LEU A 33 1.04 -5.14 -11.62
CA LEU A 33 0.10 -4.03 -11.53
C LEU A 33 0.77 -2.70 -11.90
N SER A 34 2.00 -2.47 -11.40
CA SER A 34 2.76 -1.26 -11.69
C SER A 34 3.12 -1.18 -13.18
N ASP A 35 3.56 -2.29 -13.78
CA ASP A 35 3.88 -2.37 -15.21
C ASP A 35 2.62 -2.12 -16.07
N TRP A 36 1.48 -2.68 -15.68
CA TRP A 36 0.20 -2.43 -16.35
C TRP A 36 -0.25 -0.97 -16.23
N LEU A 37 -0.14 -0.38 -15.04
CA LEU A 37 -0.46 1.02 -14.80
C LEU A 37 0.47 1.93 -15.60
N ASN A 38 1.76 1.64 -15.64
CA ASN A 38 2.73 2.40 -16.44
C ASN A 38 2.39 2.31 -17.94
N ALA A 39 2.09 1.10 -18.46
CA ALA A 39 1.69 0.93 -19.84
C ALA A 39 0.40 1.69 -20.18
N LYS A 40 -0.58 1.67 -19.27
CA LYS A 40 -1.87 2.36 -19.46
C LYS A 40 -1.76 3.87 -19.32
N THR A 41 -0.82 4.35 -18.51
CA THR A 41 -0.60 5.78 -18.27
C THR A 41 0.42 6.43 -19.21
N ALA A 42 1.19 5.64 -19.96
CA ALA A 42 2.21 6.11 -20.90
C ALA A 42 1.68 7.10 -21.96
N ASN A 43 0.42 6.96 -22.36
CA ASN A 43 -0.22 7.83 -23.36
C ASN A 43 -1.21 8.84 -22.76
N LEU A 44 -1.25 8.98 -21.43
CA LEU A 44 -2.15 9.92 -20.79
C LEU A 44 -1.64 11.35 -20.91
N HIS A 45 -2.57 12.25 -21.21
CA HIS A 45 -2.27 13.68 -21.28
C HIS A 45 -1.92 14.21 -19.86
N PRO A 46 -0.98 15.17 -19.73
CA PRO A 46 -0.59 15.73 -18.42
C PRO A 46 -1.74 16.26 -17.56
N LYS A 47 -2.82 16.74 -18.19
CA LYS A 47 -4.03 17.20 -17.48
C LYS A 47 -4.76 16.05 -16.78
N THR A 48 -4.74 14.84 -17.34
CA THR A 48 -5.34 13.65 -16.70
C THR A 48 -4.58 13.26 -15.45
N TRP A 49 -3.24 13.38 -15.47
CA TRP A 49 -2.41 13.18 -14.29
C TRP A 49 -2.71 14.19 -13.18
N LEU A 50 -2.87 15.46 -13.54
CA LEU A 50 -3.26 16.50 -12.58
C LEU A 50 -4.63 16.21 -11.95
N PHE A 51 -5.61 15.79 -12.76
CA PHE A 51 -6.93 15.42 -12.27
C PHE A 51 -6.87 14.23 -11.30
N LEU A 52 -6.12 13.17 -11.66
CA LEU A 52 -5.92 12.01 -10.79
C LEU A 52 -5.26 12.41 -9.46
N LEU A 53 -4.28 13.30 -9.50
CA LEU A 53 -3.61 13.81 -8.30
C LEU A 53 -4.59 14.55 -7.38
N VAL A 54 -5.41 15.44 -7.95
CA VAL A 54 -6.43 16.18 -7.17
C VAL A 54 -7.44 15.22 -6.54
N CYS A 55 -7.95 14.25 -7.31
CA CYS A 55 -8.86 13.24 -6.79
C CYS A 55 -8.24 12.41 -5.68
N PHE A 56 -6.97 12.01 -5.83
CA PHE A 56 -6.23 11.28 -4.81
C PHE A 56 -6.11 12.11 -3.52
N CYS A 57 -5.63 13.35 -3.62
CA CYS A 57 -5.49 14.25 -2.47
C CYS A 57 -6.83 14.49 -1.77
N ALA A 58 -7.90 14.77 -2.52
CA ALA A 58 -9.22 15.02 -1.96
C ALA A 58 -9.79 13.76 -1.26
N GLY A 59 -9.70 12.60 -1.88
CA GLY A 59 -10.16 11.34 -1.33
C GLY A 59 -9.39 10.94 -0.06
N SER A 60 -8.05 11.02 -0.09
CA SER A 60 -7.21 10.74 1.07
C SER A 60 -7.49 11.71 2.22
N SER A 61 -7.64 13.01 1.94
CA SER A 61 -7.97 14.01 2.95
C SER A 61 -9.33 13.73 3.59
N ALA A 62 -10.36 13.43 2.80
CA ALA A 62 -11.68 13.08 3.30
C ALA A 62 -11.64 11.81 4.18
N TYR A 63 -10.88 10.80 3.78
CA TYR A 63 -10.70 9.58 4.56
C TYR A 63 -10.01 9.86 5.91
N LEU A 64 -8.94 10.66 5.91
CA LEU A 64 -8.24 11.04 7.14
C LEU A 64 -9.15 11.85 8.08
N ILE A 65 -9.93 12.79 7.55
CA ILE A 65 -10.90 13.55 8.34
C ILE A 65 -11.94 12.60 8.95
N ARG A 66 -12.47 11.66 8.18
CA ARG A 66 -13.42 10.65 8.68
C ARG A 66 -12.81 9.82 9.81
N LEU A 67 -11.57 9.36 9.65
CA LEU A 67 -10.87 8.62 10.70
C LEU A 67 -10.69 9.47 11.96
N LEU A 68 -10.35 10.76 11.80
CA LEU A 68 -10.18 11.67 12.90
C LEU A 68 -11.49 11.88 13.67
N VAL A 69 -12.60 12.07 12.94
CA VAL A 69 -13.95 12.16 13.54
C VAL A 69 -14.29 10.89 14.29
N GLN A 70 -14.04 9.70 13.72
CA GLN A 70 -14.27 8.43 14.40
C GLN A 70 -13.38 8.19 15.62
N ALA A 71 -12.17 8.76 15.64
CA ALA A 71 -11.25 8.58 16.75
C ALA A 71 -11.60 9.46 17.94
N PHE A 72 -12.20 10.63 17.71
CA PHE A 72 -12.54 11.62 18.74
C PHE A 72 -14.03 11.65 19.10
N ASN A 73 -14.85 10.78 18.51
CA ASN A 73 -16.28 10.64 18.79
C ASN A 73 -16.62 9.20 19.19
#